data_AF-A0A743Z1V4-F1
#
_entry.id   AF-A0A743Z1V4-F1
#
_cell.length_a   1.000
_cell.length_b   1.000
_cell.length_c   1.000
_cell.angle_alpha   90.00
_cell.angle_beta   90.00
_cell.angle_gamma   90.00
#
_symmetry.space_group_name_H-M   'P 1'
#
loop_
_entity.id
_entity.type
_entity.pdbx_description
1 polymer ?
#
loop_
_entity_poly.entity_id
_entity_poly.type
_entity_poly.pdbx_seq_one_letter_code
_entity_poly.pdbx_strand_id
1 'polypeptide(L)'
;MSLFEMVAGNDACGKYIHSKAYCPAGKLLVSGGYILSRWTGGDGWNSPDLSMPSASENAWKIYTGGGVTGGTCMRAIAWCAKN
;
A
#
# COMPACT_ATOMS: atom_id res chain seq x y z
N MET A 1 -12.64 -10.05 -19.11
CA MET A 1 -11.69 -9.23 -18.32
C MET A 1 -12.37 -8.80 -17.03
N SER A 2 -11.69 -8.85 -15.89
CA SER A 2 -12.30 -8.46 -14.61
C SER A 2 -12.56 -6.95 -14.55
N LEU A 3 -13.79 -6.58 -14.17
CA LEU A 3 -14.22 -5.19 -13.92
C LEU A 3 -13.49 -4.58 -12.72
N PHE A 4 -13.03 -5.41 -11.79
CA PHE A 4 -12.41 -5.01 -10.53
C PHE A 4 -11.10 -5.77 -10.31
N GLU A 5 -10.07 -5.09 -9.83
CA GLU A 5 -8.75 -5.69 -9.62
C GLU A 5 -8.06 -5.10 -8.39
N MET A 6 -7.44 -5.98 -7.61
CA MET A 6 -6.54 -5.61 -6.54
C MET A 6 -5.12 -5.52 -7.09
N VAL A 7 -4.45 -4.39 -6.87
CA VAL A 7 -3.02 -4.24 -7.14
C VAL A 7 -2.29 -4.01 -5.83
N ALA A 8 -1.17 -4.70 -5.63
CA ALA A 8 -0.31 -4.50 -4.48
C ALA A 8 0.99 -3.81 -4.89
N GLY A 9 1.44 -2.85 -4.09
CA GLY A 9 2.72 -2.16 -4.27
C GLY A 9 3.92 -3.02 -3.87
N ASN A 10 5.10 -2.42 -3.83
CA ASN A 10 6.31 -3.05 -3.26
C ASN A 10 6.17 -3.26 -1.75
N ASP A 11 7.01 -4.13 -1.18
CA ASP A 11 7.19 -4.18 0.27
C ASP A 11 7.92 -2.91 0.76
N ALA A 12 7.30 -2.19 1.68
CA ALA A 12 7.92 -1.14 2.47
C ALA A 12 8.32 -1.74 3.82
N CYS A 13 9.57 -2.19 3.91
CA CYS A 13 10.11 -2.85 5.10
C CYS A 13 10.91 -1.88 5.97
N GLY A 14 10.56 -1.77 7.24
CA GLY A 14 11.25 -0.88 8.18
C GLY A 14 10.78 0.58 8.08
N LYS A 15 11.61 1.49 8.58
CA LYS A 15 11.24 2.89 8.85
C LYS A 15 11.33 3.78 7.61
N TYR A 16 10.37 4.68 7.46
CA TYR A 16 10.42 5.78 6.48
C TYR A 16 10.49 5.33 5.01
N ILE A 17 9.83 4.21 4.70
CA ILE A 17 9.80 3.60 3.37
C ILE A 17 8.42 3.79 2.73
N HIS A 18 8.41 4.09 1.44
CA HIS A 18 7.18 4.18 0.67
C HIS A 18 6.79 2.86 0.01
N SER A 19 5.49 2.63 -0.11
CA SER A 19 4.93 1.66 -1.05
C SER A 19 3.80 2.31 -1.85
N LYS A 20 3.74 2.03 -3.14
CA LYS A 20 2.73 2.55 -4.06
C LYS A 20 2.15 1.42 -4.90
N ALA A 21 0.82 1.35 -4.98
CA ALA A 21 0.09 0.43 -5.83
C ALA A 21 -0.63 1.22 -6.93
N TYR A 22 -0.21 1.04 -8.18
CA TYR A 22 -0.75 1.76 -9.33
C TYR A 22 -1.87 0.98 -9.98
N CYS A 23 -2.97 1.64 -10.32
CA CYS A 23 -3.97 1.02 -11.16
C CYS A 23 -3.45 0.85 -12.60
N PRO A 24 -3.72 -0.30 -13.25
CA PRO A 24 -3.26 -0.54 -14.61
C PRO A 24 -3.97 0.38 -15.60
N ALA A 25 -3.37 0.55 -16.77
CA ALA A 25 -3.93 1.37 -17.84
C ALA A 25 -5.38 0.96 -18.16
N GLY A 26 -6.26 1.96 -18.31
CA GLY A 26 -7.68 1.75 -18.59
C GLY A 26 -8.53 1.37 -17.37
N LYS A 27 -7.97 1.42 -16.14
CA LYS A 27 -8.72 1.36 -14.88
C LYS A 27 -8.41 2.58 -14.02
N LEU A 28 -9.36 2.95 -13.17
CA LEU A 28 -9.25 4.05 -12.22
C LEU A 28 -9.20 3.50 -10.80
N LEU A 29 -8.45 4.20 -9.94
CA LEU A 29 -8.46 3.97 -8.51
C LEU A 29 -9.84 4.30 -7.95
N VAL A 30 -10.47 3.32 -7.31
CA VAL A 30 -11.77 3.49 -6.63
C VAL A 30 -11.64 3.43 -5.11
N SER A 31 -10.63 2.73 -4.60
CA SER A 31 -10.33 2.64 -3.18
C SER A 31 -8.92 2.09 -2.96
N GLY A 32 -8.48 1.98 -1.72
CA GLY A 32 -7.22 1.34 -1.37
C GLY A 32 -7.00 1.26 0.13
N GLY A 33 -5.80 0.84 0.49
CA GLY A 33 -5.38 0.68 1.86
C GLY A 33 -3.99 0.08 1.94
N TYR A 34 -3.74 -0.70 2.97
CA TYR A 34 -2.49 -1.41 3.12
C TYR A 34 -2.71 -2.77 3.75
N ILE A 35 -1.74 -3.66 3.54
CA ILE A 35 -1.66 -4.93 4.24
C ILE A 35 -0.31 -5.03 4.94
N LEU A 36 -0.32 -5.70 6.09
CA LEU A 36 0.88 -6.20 6.74
C LEU A 36 1.36 -7.43 5.97
N SER A 37 2.42 -7.28 5.16
CA SER A 37 2.94 -8.36 4.33
C SER A 37 3.96 -9.23 5.08
N ARG A 38 4.58 -8.67 6.11
CA ARG A 38 5.49 -9.40 7.00
C ARG A 38 5.42 -8.82 8.40
N TRP A 39 5.21 -9.70 9.37
CA TRP A 39 5.35 -9.41 10.79
C TRP A 39 6.53 -10.18 11.34
N THR A 40 7.35 -9.53 12.17
CA THR A 40 8.55 -10.15 12.74
C THR A 40 8.45 -10.43 14.24
N GLY A 41 7.29 -10.20 14.86
CA GLY A 41 7.10 -10.40 16.31
C GLY A 41 7.73 -9.28 17.15
N GLY A 42 7.01 -8.76 18.13
CA GLY A 42 7.50 -7.75 19.08
C GLY A 42 6.55 -6.56 19.26
N ASP A 43 6.99 -5.53 19.98
CA ASP A 43 6.21 -4.31 20.25
C ASP A 43 6.22 -3.30 19.08
N GLY A 44 6.39 -3.81 17.86
CA GLY A 44 6.49 -3.01 16.64
C GLY A 44 5.13 -2.46 16.18
N TRP A 45 5.17 -1.47 15.29
CA TRP A 45 3.97 -0.87 14.72
C TRP A 45 3.52 -1.65 13.49
N ASN A 46 2.22 -1.95 13.41
CA ASN A 46 1.60 -2.68 12.31
C ASN A 46 0.69 -1.79 11.44
N SER A 47 0.82 -0.46 11.55
CA SER A 47 0.24 0.53 10.64
C SER A 47 1.31 1.48 10.08
N PRO A 48 1.18 1.92 8.81
CA PRO A 48 1.99 3.02 8.29
C PRO A 48 1.53 4.36 8.90
N ASP A 49 2.39 5.37 8.88
CA ASP A 49 2.02 6.72 9.34
C ASP A 49 1.07 7.41 8.34
N LEU A 50 1.09 6.95 7.08
CA LEU A 50 0.23 7.47 6.02
C LEU A 50 -0.26 6.35 5.13
N SER A 51 -1.55 6.42 4.80
CA SER A 51 -2.23 5.55 3.83
C SER A 51 -3.32 6.36 3.15
N MET A 52 -3.11 6.73 1.88
CA MET A 52 -4.00 7.66 1.18
C MET A 52 -4.01 7.40 -0.34
N PRO A 53 -5.06 7.85 -1.04
CA PRO A 53 -5.04 7.87 -2.50
C PRO A 53 -4.04 8.91 -3.02
N SER A 54 -3.45 8.64 -4.18
CA SER A 54 -2.72 9.57 -5.04
C SER A 54 -3.47 9.68 -6.36
N ALA A 55 -4.42 10.61 -6.43
CA ALA A 55 -5.27 10.78 -7.61
C ALA A 55 -4.47 11.13 -8.88
N SER A 56 -3.45 11.97 -8.75
CA SER A 56 -2.55 12.35 -9.85
C SER A 56 -1.75 11.18 -10.42
N GLU A 57 -1.52 10.14 -9.61
CA GLU A 57 -0.76 8.95 -10.00
C GLU A 57 -1.66 7.73 -10.27
N ASN A 58 -2.99 7.88 -10.12
CA ASN A 58 -3.94 6.77 -10.20
C ASN A 58 -3.54 5.57 -9.29
N ALA A 59 -3.15 5.87 -8.05
CA ALA A 59 -2.51 4.90 -7.16
C ALA A 59 -2.93 5.05 -5.70
N TRP A 60 -2.78 3.99 -4.90
CA TRP A 60 -2.74 4.10 -3.44
C TRP A 60 -1.30 4.17 -2.96
N LYS A 61 -1.02 5.03 -1.98
CA LYS A 61 0.33 5.16 -1.41
C LYS A 61 0.31 5.01 0.11
N ILE A 62 1.38 4.41 0.62
CA ILE A 62 1.71 4.42 2.04
C ILE A 62 3.10 4.96 2.29
N TYR A 63 3.34 5.34 3.54
CA TYR A 63 4.65 5.66 4.08
C TYR A 63 4.77 5.04 5.48
N THR A 64 5.75 4.16 5.66
CA THR A 64 6.01 3.59 6.99
C THR A 64 6.61 4.64 7.90
N GLY A 65 6.15 4.67 9.15
CA GLY A 65 6.65 5.58 10.16
C GLY A 65 7.96 5.14 10.80
N GLY A 66 8.40 5.90 11.79
CA GLY A 66 9.57 5.58 12.60
C GLY A 66 9.39 4.34 13.51
N GLY A 67 8.15 3.89 13.70
CA GLY A 67 7.78 2.76 14.54
C GLY A 67 7.83 1.39 13.84
N VAL A 68 7.93 1.34 12.51
CA VAL A 68 8.00 0.08 11.78
C VAL A 68 9.43 -0.46 11.83
N THR A 69 9.66 -1.48 12.67
CA THR A 69 11.00 -2.02 12.98
C THR A 69 11.06 -3.54 12.79
N GLY A 70 12.24 -4.12 13.07
CA GLY A 70 12.42 -5.57 13.13
C GLY A 70 12.34 -6.29 11.78
N GLY A 71 12.22 -5.57 10.66
CA GLY A 71 11.95 -6.16 9.35
C GLY A 71 10.46 -6.35 9.06
N THR A 72 9.58 -5.72 9.84
CA THR A 72 8.15 -5.61 9.53
C THR A 72 7.96 -4.88 8.20
N CYS A 73 7.09 -5.40 7.35
CA CYS A 73 6.82 -4.87 6.02
C CYS A 73 5.33 -4.64 5.79
N MET A 74 5.03 -3.62 5.00
CA MET A 74 3.69 -3.29 4.54
C MET A 74 3.66 -3.07 3.05
N ARG A 75 2.50 -3.28 2.44
CA ARG A 75 2.26 -2.97 1.02
C ARG A 75 1.05 -2.09 0.88
N ALA A 76 1.15 -1.06 0.05
CA ALA A 76 -0.03 -0.35 -0.43
C ALA A 76 -0.90 -1.32 -1.26
N ILE A 77 -2.22 -1.19 -1.12
CA ILE A 77 -3.21 -1.89 -1.93
C ILE A 77 -4.05 -0.84 -2.65
N ALA A 78 -4.18 -1.00 -3.96
CA ALA A 78 -5.11 -0.25 -4.78
C ALA A 78 -6.23 -1.17 -5.28
N TRP A 79 -7.46 -0.69 -5.16
CA TRP A 79 -8.63 -1.28 -5.77
C TRP A 79 -8.97 -0.48 -7.01
N CYS A 80 -8.96 -1.15 -8.15
CA CYS A 80 -9.01 -0.54 -9.47
C CYS A 80 -10.20 -1.07 -10.26
N ALA A 81 -10.97 -0.18 -10.88
CA ALA A 81 -12.12 -0.56 -11.68
C ALA A 81 -12.17 0.17 -13.02
N LYS A 82 -12.91 -0.39 -13.98
CA LYS A 82 -13.39 0.38 -15.14
C LYS A 82 -14.66 1.11 -14.74
N ASN A 83 -14.80 2.36 -15.19
CA ASN A 83 -16.10 3.04 -15.21
C ASN A 83 -17.05 2.34 -16.18
#